data_AF-C6V482-F1
#
_entry.id   AF-C6V482-F1
#
_cell.length_a   1.000
_cell.length_b   1.000
_cell.length_c   1.000
_cell.angle_alpha   90.00
_cell.angle_beta   90.00
_cell.angle_gamma   90.00
#
_symmetry.space_group_name_H-M   'P 1'
#
loop_
_entity.id
_entity.type
_entity.pdbx_description
1 polymer ?
#
loop_
_entity_poly.entity_id
_entity_poly.type
_entity_poly.pdbx_seq_one_letter_code
_entity_poly.pdbx_strand_id
1 'polypeptide(L)'
;MLLWEGIDVTIPSEVLKMPKLKTNSSAKKRFKVTSTGKVMVTQSGKRHNMRKRNKRMLLVQKGYTLISKSKMRLMRSVMPYSF
;
A
#
# COMPACT_ATOMS: atom_id res chain seq x y z
N MET A 1 25.52 -46.91 -26.57
CA MET A 1 26.79 -46.34 -26.09
C MET A 1 27.15 -45.24 -27.09
N LEU A 2 26.68 -44.01 -26.92
CA LEU A 2 27.17 -43.03 -25.95
C LEU A 2 26.03 -42.19 -25.36
N LEU A 3 26.29 -41.72 -24.14
CA LEU A 3 25.34 -41.30 -23.12
C LEU A 3 24.47 -40.09 -23.50
N TRP A 4 23.21 -40.26 -23.13
CA TRP A 4 22.31 -39.21 -22.70
C TRP A 4 22.78 -38.77 -21.29
N GLU A 5 23.45 -37.62 -21.16
CA GLU A 5 23.54 -36.93 -19.87
C GLU A 5 22.74 -35.64 -19.97
N GLY A 6 21.45 -35.79 -19.64
CA GLY A 6 20.52 -34.70 -19.48
C GLY A 6 20.99 -33.73 -18.40
N ILE A 7 21.25 -32.49 -18.81
CA ILE A 7 21.09 -31.35 -17.92
C ILE A 7 19.69 -30.81 -18.21
N ASP A 8 18.68 -31.50 -17.66
CA ASP A 8 17.33 -30.95 -17.55
C ASP A 8 17.40 -29.79 -16.56
N VAL A 9 17.70 -28.58 -17.06
CA VAL A 9 17.43 -27.33 -16.32
C VAL A 9 15.91 -27.18 -16.29
N THR A 10 15.25 -27.96 -15.44
CA THR A 10 13.85 -27.78 -15.08
C THR A 10 13.75 -26.46 -14.32
N ILE A 11 13.63 -25.37 -15.07
CA ILE A 11 13.28 -24.07 -14.50
C ILE A 11 11.92 -24.28 -13.81
N PRO A 12 11.81 -24.16 -12.48
CA PRO A 12 10.55 -24.37 -11.80
C PRO A 12 9.52 -23.39 -12.37
N SER A 13 8.33 -23.90 -12.72
CA SER A 13 7.24 -23.15 -13.34
C SER A 13 6.78 -21.93 -12.52
N GLU A 14 7.18 -21.85 -11.25
CA GLU A 14 7.02 -20.68 -10.39
C GLU A 14 7.70 -19.42 -10.93
N VAL A 15 8.78 -19.56 -11.73
CA VAL A 15 9.54 -18.44 -12.30
C VAL A 15 8.88 -17.86 -13.56
N LEU A 16 8.08 -18.64 -14.29
CA LEU A 16 7.40 -18.20 -15.54
C LEU A 16 6.06 -17.49 -15.29
N LYS A 17 5.74 -17.18 -14.04
CA LYS A 17 4.57 -16.36 -13.70
C LYS A 17 4.87 -14.91 -14.03
N MET A 18 4.36 -14.44 -15.16
CA MET A 18 4.51 -13.06 -15.67
C MET A 18 4.48 -12.04 -14.51
N PRO A 19 5.57 -11.26 -14.31
CA PRO A 19 5.71 -10.41 -13.13
C PRO A 19 4.74 -9.24 -13.20
N LYS A 20 3.61 -9.38 -12.48
CA LYS A 20 2.64 -8.30 -12.30
C LYS A 20 3.05 -7.42 -11.12
N LEU A 21 3.00 -6.10 -11.30
CA LEU A 21 3.15 -5.14 -10.21
C LEU A 21 2.15 -5.45 -9.09
N LYS A 22 2.62 -5.53 -7.85
CA LYS A 22 1.77 -5.79 -6.70
C LYS A 22 1.49 -4.49 -5.96
N THR A 23 0.23 -4.28 -5.57
CA THR A 23 -0.12 -3.20 -4.65
C THR A 23 0.38 -3.55 -3.26
N ASN A 24 0.97 -2.58 -2.56
CA ASN A 24 1.32 -2.76 -1.15
C ASN A 24 0.03 -2.96 -0.33
N SER A 25 -0.15 -4.15 0.24
CA SER A 25 -1.34 -4.52 1.01
C SER A 25 -1.56 -3.63 2.22
N SER A 26 -0.47 -3.10 2.79
CA SER A 26 -0.49 -2.21 3.94
C SER A 26 -1.01 -0.82 3.58
N ALA A 27 -0.77 -0.37 2.34
CA ALA A 27 -1.28 0.88 1.81
C ALA A 27 -2.78 0.75 1.47
N LYS A 28 -3.18 -0.34 0.79
CA LYS A 28 -4.58 -0.64 0.45
C LYS A 28 -5.50 -0.63 1.68
N LYS A 29 -5.03 -1.13 2.82
CA LYS A 29 -5.80 -1.17 4.07
C LYS A 29 -5.96 0.19 4.75
N ARG A 30 -5.05 1.14 4.50
CA ARG A 30 -4.95 2.40 5.26
C ARG A 30 -5.42 3.62 4.49
N PHE A 31 -5.32 3.59 3.17
CA PHE A 31 -5.60 4.71 2.29
C PHE A 31 -6.84 4.43 1.47
N LYS A 32 -7.76 5.40 1.42
CA LYS A 32 -8.93 5.36 0.53
C LYS A 32 -8.76 6.38 -0.59
N VAL A 33 -9.12 6.02 -1.81
CA VAL A 33 -9.09 6.92 -2.97
C VAL A 33 -10.50 7.45 -3.21
N THR A 34 -10.60 8.77 -3.40
CA THR A 34 -11.85 9.45 -3.80
C THR A 34 -12.03 9.37 -5.31
N SER A 35 -13.25 9.57 -5.80
CA SER A 35 -13.54 9.60 -7.24
C SER A 35 -12.70 10.62 -8.02
N THR A 36 -12.26 11.71 -7.37
CA THR A 36 -11.37 12.73 -7.96
C THR A 36 -9.88 12.34 -7.91
N GLY A 37 -9.54 11.11 -7.53
CA GLY A 37 -8.16 10.63 -7.46
C GLY A 37 -7.33 11.20 -6.30
N LYS A 38 -7.98 11.83 -5.30
CA LYS A 38 -7.32 12.26 -4.05
C LYS A 38 -7.35 11.14 -3.01
N VAL A 39 -6.34 11.10 -2.15
CA VAL A 39 -6.19 10.05 -1.14
C VAL A 39 -6.57 10.57 0.25
N MET A 40 -7.44 9.82 0.92
CA MET A 40 -7.91 10.07 2.27
C MET A 40 -7.15 9.21 3.29
N VAL A 41 -6.84 9.81 4.44
CA VAL A 41 -6.12 9.20 5.56
C VAL A 41 -6.88 9.38 6.86
N THR A 42 -6.78 8.41 7.75
CA THR A 42 -7.19 8.59 9.15
C THR A 42 -6.11 9.35 9.92
N GLN A 43 -6.50 10.13 10.92
CA GLN A 43 -5.55 10.80 11.80
C GLN A 43 -4.70 9.81 12.61
N SER A 44 -3.41 10.12 12.76
CA SER A 44 -2.48 9.34 13.57
C SER A 44 -2.53 9.75 15.04
N GLY A 45 -2.04 8.88 15.92
CA GLY A 45 -1.87 9.17 17.35
C GLY A 45 -3.10 8.92 18.23
N LYS A 46 -4.33 8.93 17.70
CA LYS A 46 -5.58 8.85 18.49
C LYS A 46 -5.98 7.43 18.97
N ARG A 47 -5.06 6.49 19.14
CA ARG A 47 -5.38 5.09 19.53
C ARG A 47 -5.19 4.80 21.02
N HIS A 48 -4.29 5.52 21.69
CA HIS A 48 -3.88 5.28 23.08
C HIS A 48 -3.50 6.62 23.73
N ASN A 49 -3.34 6.65 25.06
CA ASN A 49 -2.99 7.86 25.85
C ASN A 49 -4.02 9.00 25.77
N MET A 50 -5.31 8.68 25.79
CA MET A 50 -6.39 9.68 25.64
C MET A 50 -6.53 10.61 26.86
N ARG A 51 -6.10 10.17 28.05
CA ARG A 51 -6.10 10.98 29.27
C ARG A 51 -5.19 12.22 29.17
N LYS A 52 -4.09 12.13 28.42
CA LYS A 52 -3.10 13.22 28.28
C LYS A 52 -3.44 14.23 27.18
N ARG A 53 -4.55 14.03 26.45
CA ARG A 53 -4.90 14.81 25.26
C ARG A 53 -5.90 15.91 25.57
N ASN A 54 -5.63 17.13 25.09
CA ASN A 54 -6.58 18.24 25.16
C ASN A 54 -7.85 17.96 24.32
N LYS A 55 -9.02 18.36 24.82
CA LYS A 55 -10.34 18.21 24.17
C LYS A 55 -10.34 18.77 22.74
N ARG A 56 -9.70 19.93 22.51
CA ARG A 56 -9.61 20.54 21.17
C ARG A 56 -8.93 19.62 20.15
N MET A 57 -7.83 18.99 20.53
CA MET A 57 -7.11 18.05 19.67
C MET A 57 -7.99 16.84 19.29
N LEU A 58 -8.74 16.32 20.26
CA LEU A 58 -9.64 15.18 20.02
C LEU A 58 -10.77 15.50 19.04
N LEU A 59 -11.23 16.75 19.01
CA LEU A 59 -12.27 17.25 18.11
C LEU A 59 -11.73 17.49 16.69
N VAL A 60 -10.61 18.20 16.56
CA VAL A 60 -9.99 18.48 15.24
C VAL A 60 -9.57 17.21 14.54
N GLN A 61 -9.06 16.23 15.28
CA GLN A 61 -8.59 14.95 14.72
C GLN A 61 -9.72 13.92 14.53
N LYS A 62 -10.97 14.36 14.38
CA LYS A 62 -12.08 13.48 14.02
C LYS A 62 -12.09 13.26 12.50
N GLY A 63 -12.43 12.05 12.08
CA GLY A 63 -12.67 11.72 10.67
C GLY A 63 -11.40 11.52 9.84
N TYR A 64 -11.58 11.67 8.52
CA TYR A 64 -10.55 11.51 7.52
C TYR A 64 -10.04 12.86 7.05
N THR A 65 -8.75 12.98 6.75
CA THR A 65 -8.18 14.14 6.09
C THR A 65 -7.59 13.76 4.73
N LEU A 66 -7.41 14.76 3.88
CA LEU A 66 -6.70 14.60 2.62
C LEU A 66 -5.20 14.56 2.87
N ILE A 67 -4.50 13.72 2.10
CA ILE A 67 -3.04 13.74 2.09
C ILE A 67 -2.52 15.00 1.36
N SER A 68 -1.32 15.46 1.73
CA SER A 68 -0.69 16.57 1.01
C SER A 68 -0.39 16.20 -0.45
N LYS A 69 -0.47 17.18 -1.35
CA LYS A 69 -0.22 16.99 -2.78
C LYS A 69 1.15 16.34 -3.06
N SER A 70 2.19 16.73 -2.31
CA SER A 70 3.56 16.21 -2.47
C SER A 70 3.66 14.69 -2.26
N LYS A 71 2.89 14.11 -1.33
CA LYS A 71 2.91 12.66 -1.05
C LYS A 71 2.08 11.83 -2.04
N MET A 72 1.28 12.49 -2.88
CA MET A 72 0.40 11.81 -3.83
C MET A 72 1.19 11.05 -4.90
N ARG A 73 2.33 11.57 -5.36
CA ARG A 73 3.20 10.90 -6.34
C ARG A 73 3.70 9.54 -5.82
N LEU A 74 4.10 9.50 -4.55
CA LEU A 74 4.54 8.29 -3.87
C LEU A 74 3.41 7.26 -3.77
N MET A 75 2.19 7.71 -3.45
CA MET A 75 1.04 6.81 -3.32
C MET A 75 0.64 6.15 -4.64
N ARG A 76 0.77 6.85 -5.78
CA ARG A 76 0.52 6.30 -7.12
C ARG A 76 1.48 5.15 -7.46
N SER A 77 2.74 5.26 -7.04
CA SER A 77 3.73 4.19 -7.22
C SER A 77 3.43 2.97 -6.33
N VAL A 78 3.03 3.21 -5.07
CA VAL A 78 2.76 2.15 -4.08
C VAL A 78 1.46 1.39 -4.38
N MET A 79 0.48 2.05 -5.03
CA MET A 79 -0.82 1.48 -5.39
C MET A 79 -1.14 1.76 -6.87
N PRO A 80 -0.55 1.01 -7.81
CA PRO A 80 -0.67 1.28 -9.25
C PRO A 80 -2.08 1.08 -9.81
N TYR A 81 -2.97 0.35 -9.13
CA TYR A 81 -4.31 -0.01 -9.65
C TYR A 81 -5.48 0.65 -8.91
N SER A 82 -5.24 1.60 -8.01
CA SER A 82 -6.30 2.19 -7.17
C SER A 82 -6.72 3.61 -7.57
N PHE A 83 -6.10 4.19 -8.60
CA PHE A 83 -6.39 5.53 -9.10
C PHE A 83 -7.14 5.47 -10.43
#